data_AF-A0A498GRS2-F1
#
_entry.id   AF-A0A498GRS2-F1
#
_cell.length_a   1.000
_cell.length_b   1.000
_cell.length_c   1.000
_cell.angle_alpha   90.00
_cell.angle_beta   90.00
_cell.angle_gamma   90.00
#
_symmetry.space_group_name_H-M   'P 1'
#
loop_
_entity.id
_entity.type
_entity.pdbx_description
1 polymer ?
#
loop_
_entity_poly.entity_id
_entity_poly.type
_entity_poly.pdbx_seq_one_letter_code
_entity_poly.pdbx_strand_id
1 'polypeptide(L)'
;MLTADVIPVKNKNVVALKLQEQGFDILSIGETITIKGSPEKFEDFFNMKLEKTSKSVLPGLTDSMVEYYRPVTQPLIPEEFKLFIKEIFFPEPPEYF
;
A
#
# COMPACT_ATOMS: atom_id res chain seq x y z
N MET A 1 -8.72 -4.92 -4.05
CA MET A 1 -8.32 -4.12 -2.87
C MET A 1 -6.83 -4.28 -2.69
N LEU A 2 -6.13 -3.20 -2.32
CA LEU A 2 -4.68 -3.16 -2.18
C LEU A 2 -4.31 -2.93 -0.72
N THR A 3 -3.20 -3.52 -0.28
CA THR A 3 -2.58 -3.22 1.00
C THR A 3 -1.26 -2.51 0.79
N ALA A 4 -0.96 -1.58 1.69
CA ALA A 4 0.31 -0.89 1.74
C ALA A 4 0.74 -0.76 3.19
N ASP A 5 2.02 -0.68 3.41
CA ASP A 5 2.59 -0.49 4.73
C ASP A 5 3.21 0.89 4.82
N VAL A 6 2.87 1.59 5.89
CA VAL A 6 3.24 2.97 6.13
C VAL A 6 4.23 3.01 7.27
N ILE A 7 5.35 3.71 7.07
CA ILE A 7 6.35 3.95 8.11
C ILE A 7 6.01 5.27 8.81
N PRO A 8 5.52 5.26 10.06
CA PRO A 8 5.21 6.49 10.77
C PRO A 8 6.48 7.19 11.29
N VAL A 9 6.50 8.52 11.25
CA VAL A 9 7.56 9.36 11.84
C VAL A 9 7.35 9.55 13.35
N LYS A 10 6.08 9.59 13.79
CA LYS A 10 5.66 9.91 15.16
C LYS A 10 4.66 8.88 15.68
N ASN A 11 3.86 9.27 16.67
CA ASN A 11 2.85 8.46 17.33
C ASN A 11 1.96 7.70 16.33
N LYS A 12 2.16 6.38 16.25
CA LYS A 12 1.54 5.48 15.27
C LYS A 12 0.03 5.52 15.32
N ASN A 13 -0.55 5.67 16.52
CA ASN A 13 -1.99 5.76 16.71
C ASN A 13 -2.59 7.00 16.06
N VAL A 14 -1.87 8.14 16.10
CA VAL A 14 -2.31 9.38 15.46
C VAL A 14 -2.23 9.26 13.94
N VAL A 15 -1.17 8.64 13.42
CA VAL A 15 -1.02 8.40 11.97
C VAL A 15 -2.10 7.46 11.46
N ALA A 16 -2.36 6.35 12.18
CA ALA A 16 -3.41 5.40 11.86
C ALA A 16 -4.79 6.07 11.86
N LEU A 17 -5.09 6.89 12.86
CA LEU A 17 -6.38 7.59 12.96
C LEU A 17 -6.55 8.60 11.81
N LYS A 18 -5.51 9.35 11.46
CA LYS A 18 -5.53 10.25 10.29
C LYS A 18 -5.73 9.48 8.97
N LEU A 19 -5.07 8.34 8.79
CA LEU A 19 -5.26 7.49 7.60
C LEU A 19 -6.68 6.93 7.55
N GLN A 20 -7.26 6.59 8.70
CA GLN A 20 -8.64 6.15 8.81
C GLN A 20 -9.65 7.28 8.49
N GLU A 21 -9.38 8.52 8.88
CA GLU A 21 -10.18 9.70 8.50
C GLU A 21 -10.16 9.95 6.99
N GLN A 22 -9.04 9.65 6.32
CA GLN A 22 -8.95 9.66 4.86
C GLN A 22 -9.70 8.48 4.23
N GLY A 23 -10.20 7.54 5.04
CA GLY A 23 -11.01 6.39 4.66
C GLY A 23 -10.18 5.17 4.23
N PHE A 24 -8.94 5.05 4.70
CA PHE A 24 -8.19 3.79 4.62
C PHE A 24 -8.57 2.88 5.80
N ASP A 25 -8.66 1.58 5.54
CA ASP A 25 -8.87 0.59 6.59
C ASP A 25 -7.51 0.24 7.23
N ILE A 26 -7.40 0.37 8.55
CA ILE A 26 -6.18 -0.01 9.27
C ILE A 26 -6.27 -1.50 9.60
N LEU A 27 -5.38 -2.31 9.00
CA LEU A 27 -5.31 -3.75 9.25
C LEU A 27 -4.44 -4.09 10.46
N SER A 28 -3.33 -3.38 10.62
CA SER A 28 -2.37 -3.63 11.69
C SER A 28 -1.60 -2.37 12.06
N ILE A 29 -1.28 -2.24 13.35
CA ILE A 29 -0.44 -1.16 13.89
C ILE A 29 0.71 -1.85 14.64
N GLY A 30 1.83 -2.06 13.94
CA GLY A 30 3.03 -2.71 14.47
C GLY A 30 4.22 -1.76 14.46
N GLU A 31 5.36 -2.22 13.95
CA GLU A 31 6.49 -1.33 13.60
C GLU A 31 6.09 -0.35 12.49
N THR A 32 5.38 -0.86 11.49
CA THR A 32 4.72 -0.14 10.40
C THR A 32 3.20 -0.23 10.56
N ILE A 33 2.47 0.62 9.85
CA ILE A 33 1.01 0.62 9.85
C ILE A 33 0.56 0.03 8.52
N THR A 34 -0.09 -1.13 8.57
CA THR A 34 -0.66 -1.76 7.38
C THR A 34 -2.02 -1.16 7.12
N ILE A 35 -2.18 -0.54 5.96
CA ILE A 35 -3.43 0.05 5.49
C ILE A 35 -3.97 -0.70 4.29
N LYS A 36 -5.29 -0.71 4.16
CA LYS A 36 -6.03 -1.31 3.05
C LYS A 36 -6.95 -0.28 2.41
N GLY A 37 -7.05 -0.33 1.09
CA GLY A 37 -7.87 0.60 0.33
C GLY A 37 -8.14 0.13 -1.10
N SER A 38 -8.94 0.89 -1.84
CA SER A 38 -9.07 0.76 -3.29
C SER A 38 -7.82 1.30 -3.99
N PRO A 39 -7.39 0.71 -5.12
CA PRO A 39 -6.25 1.21 -5.91
C PRO A 39 -6.38 2.70 -6.24
N GLU A 40 -7.56 3.12 -6.74
CA GLU A 40 -7.86 4.51 -7.09
C GLU A 40 -7.61 5.49 -5.94
N LYS A 41 -7.87 5.05 -4.70
CA LYS A 41 -7.65 5.87 -3.51
C LYS A 41 -6.17 6.03 -3.18
N PHE A 42 -5.37 4.99 -3.39
CA PHE A 42 -3.93 5.10 -3.26
C PHE A 42 -3.36 6.02 -4.34
N GLU A 43 -3.85 5.91 -5.57
CA GLU A 43 -3.46 6.78 -6.68
C GLU A 43 -3.76 8.24 -6.40
N ASP A 44 -4.98 8.54 -5.94
CA ASP A 44 -5.42 9.91 -5.62
C ASP A 44 -4.67 10.48 -4.40
N PHE A 45 -4.61 9.72 -3.30
CA PHE A 45 -4.03 10.20 -2.04
C PHE A 45 -2.51 10.31 -2.08
N PHE A 46 -1.81 9.33 -2.65
CA PHE A 46 -0.35 9.33 -2.75
C PHE A 46 0.15 9.88 -4.10
N ASN A 47 -0.73 10.48 -4.90
CA ASN A 47 -0.43 11.00 -6.24
C ASN A 47 0.47 10.05 -7.05
N MET A 48 0.07 8.79 -7.09
CA MET A 48 0.83 7.69 -7.67
C MET A 48 0.03 6.99 -8.76
N LYS A 49 0.72 6.19 -9.58
CA LYS A 49 0.07 5.30 -10.54
C LYS A 49 0.28 3.85 -10.16
N LEU A 50 -0.81 3.10 -10.15
CA LEU A 50 -0.85 1.66 -9.95
C LEU A 50 -1.19 1.00 -11.28
N GLU A 51 -0.31 0.13 -11.76
CA GLU A 51 -0.59 -0.68 -12.94
C GLU A 51 -1.04 -2.07 -12.50
N LYS A 52 -2.16 -2.52 -13.06
CA LYS A 52 -2.62 -3.90 -12.88
C LYS A 52 -1.75 -4.80 -13.75
N THR A 53 -0.96 -5.66 -13.13
CA THR A 53 -0.07 -6.60 -13.81
C THR A 53 -0.37 -8.02 -13.35
N SER A 54 -0.02 -9.01 -14.16
CA SER A 54 -0.13 -10.42 -13.80
C SER A 54 1.26 -11.05 -13.74
N LYS A 55 1.53 -11.83 -12.70
CA LYS A 55 2.76 -12.62 -12.57
C LYS A 55 2.40 -14.08 -12.37
N SER A 56 3.17 -14.97 -13.00
CA SER A 56 3.09 -16.40 -12.74
C SER A 56 3.79 -16.69 -11.42
N VAL A 57 3.04 -17.20 -10.44
CA VAL A 57 3.56 -17.55 -9.10
C VAL A 57 4.01 -19.01 -9.00
N LEU A 58 3.77 -19.83 -10.03
CA LEU A 58 4.29 -21.21 -10.11
C LEU A 58 4.81 -21.48 -11.53
N PRO A 59 6.14 -21.56 -11.72
CA PRO A 59 6.70 -21.87 -13.03
C PRO A 59 6.31 -23.30 -13.43
N GLY A 60 5.44 -23.43 -14.44
CA GLY A 60 5.01 -24.72 -15.01
C GLY A 60 3.52 -25.03 -14.93
N LEU A 61 2.73 -24.22 -14.21
CA LEU A 61 1.26 -24.34 -14.17
C LEU A 61 0.63 -23.14 -14.88
N THR A 62 -0.10 -23.39 -15.98
CA THR A 62 -0.75 -22.36 -16.81
C THR A 62 -1.83 -21.57 -16.05
N ASP A 63 -2.34 -22.11 -14.95
CA ASP A 63 -3.42 -21.54 -14.12
C ASP A 63 -2.92 -20.71 -12.92
N SER A 64 -1.61 -20.50 -12.79
CA SER A 64 -1.01 -19.81 -11.63
C SER A 64 -0.68 -18.35 -11.94
N MET A 65 -1.52 -17.67 -12.72
CA MET A 65 -1.42 -16.22 -12.90
C MET A 65 -2.15 -15.50 -11.77
N VAL A 66 -1.41 -14.72 -10.98
CA VAL A 66 -2.00 -13.84 -9.96
C VAL A 66 -1.97 -12.41 -10.48
N GLU A 67 -3.13 -11.77 -10.52
CA GLU A 67 -3.25 -10.35 -10.78
C GLU A 67 -2.90 -9.56 -9.52
N TYR A 68 -2.00 -8.59 -9.64
CA TYR A 68 -1.64 -7.69 -8.56
C TYR A 68 -1.43 -6.26 -9.09
N TYR A 69 -1.47 -5.29 -8.19
CA TYR A 69 -1.20 -3.90 -8.51
C TYR A 69 0.23 -3.57 -8.15
N ARG A 70 0.95 -2.94 -9.08
CA ARG A 70 2.32 -2.49 -8.87
C ARG A 70 2.40 -0.97 -8.98
N PRO A 71 3.08 -0.27 -8.05
CA PRO A 71 3.38 1.14 -8.19
C PRO A 71 4.34 1.36 -9.38
N VAL A 72 3.93 2.17 -10.35
CA VAL A 72 4.78 2.59 -11.49
C VAL A 72 5.56 3.86 -11.16
N THR A 73 5.00 4.72 -10.32
CA THR A 73 5.65 5.94 -9.83
C THR A 73 5.90 5.85 -8.33
N GLN A 74 6.91 6.59 -7.86
CA GLN A 74 7.14 6.71 -6.43
C GLN A 74 5.93 7.40 -5.77
N PRO A 75 5.42 6.85 -4.65
CA PRO A 75 4.32 7.45 -3.91
C PRO A 75 4.77 8.78 -3.30
N LEU A 76 3.95 9.81 -3.49
CA LEU A 76 4.19 11.14 -2.98
C LEU A 76 3.27 11.41 -1.80
N ILE A 77 3.87 11.53 -0.61
CA ILE A 77 3.13 11.80 0.62
C ILE A 77 2.62 13.25 0.59
N PRO A 78 1.31 13.49 0.78
CA PRO A 78 0.77 14.85 0.87
C PRO A 78 1.48 15.68 1.95
N GLU A 79 1.62 16.99 1.74
CA GLU A 79 2.29 17.93 2.66
C GLU A 79 1.78 17.77 4.11
N GLU A 80 0.47 17.63 4.29
CA GLU A 80 -0.19 17.48 5.59
C GLU A 80 0.23 16.20 6.32
N PHE A 81 0.71 15.19 5.59
CA PHE A 81 1.12 13.89 6.09
C PHE A 81 2.65 13.72 6.17
N LYS A 82 3.45 14.62 5.59
CA LYS A 82 4.93 14.56 5.68
C LYS A 82 5.47 14.59 7.11
N LEU A 83 4.73 15.20 8.03
CA LEU A 83 5.09 15.24 9.46
C LEU A 83 4.73 13.96 10.22
N PHE A 84 3.94 13.09 9.60
CA PHE A 84 3.35 11.89 10.20
C PHE A 84 3.87 10.61 9.56
N ILE A 85 4.08 10.61 8.25
CA ILE A 85 4.49 9.48 7.44
C ILE A 85 5.89 9.77 6.87
N LYS A 86 6.79 8.81 7.09
CA LYS A 86 8.15 8.86 6.57
C LYS A 86 8.18 8.34 5.14
N GLU A 87 7.53 7.18 4.96
CA GLU A 87 7.59 6.42 3.72
C GLU A 87 6.39 5.46 3.66
N ILE A 88 6.03 5.05 2.46
CA ILE A 88 5.01 4.03 2.20
C ILE A 88 5.58 3.00 1.22
N PHE A 89 5.35 1.73 1.53
CA PHE A 89 5.76 0.62 0.69
C PHE A 89 4.57 -0.27 0.36
N PHE A 90 4.59 -0.81 -0.86
CA PHE A 90 3.58 -1.73 -1.35
C PHE A 90 4.23 -3.11 -1.40
N PRO A 91 3.86 -4.04 -0.49
CA PRO A 91 4.44 -5.37 -0.51
C PRO A 91 4.04 -6.08 -1.80
N GLU A 92 5.03 -6.59 -2.53
CA GLU A 92 4.79 -7.44 -3.69
C GLU A 92 4.30 -8.83 -3.21
N PRO A 93 3.37 -9.48 -3.93
CA PRO A 93 2.93 -10.82 -3.57
C PRO A 93 4.11 -11.81 -3.57
N PRO A 94 4.17 -12.75 -2.61
CA PRO A 94 5.26 -13.70 -2.52
C PRO A 94 5.33 -14.58 -3.79
N GLU A 95 6.55 -14.97 -4.17
CA GLU A 95 6.78 -15.80 -5.36
C GLU A 95 6.35 -17.26 -5.19
N TYR A 96 6.03 -17.69 -3.96
CA TYR A 96 5.62 -19.04 -3.64
C TYR A 96 4.48 -18.96 -2.61
N PHE A 97 3.31 -19.49 -2.96
CA PHE A 97 2.17 -19.70 -2.06
C PHE A 97 2.11 -21.15 -1.59
#